data_AF-F3G7Y6-F1
#
_entry.id   AF-F3G7Y6-F1
#
_cell.length_a   1.000
_cell.length_b   1.000
_cell.length_c   1.000
_cell.angle_alpha   90.00
_cell.angle_beta   90.00
_cell.angle_gamma   90.00
#
_symmetry.space_group_name_H-M   'P 1'
#
loop_
_entity.id
_entity.type
_entity.pdbx_description
1 polymer ?
#
loop_
_entity_poly.entity_id
_entity_poly.type
_entity_poly.pdbx_seq_one_letter_code
_entity_poly.pdbx_strand_id
1 'polypeptide(L)'
;MSDRPDDEDTNENPGRRRFLGGMAALGAGVTLSSYVSAHEKPPGDNERHHHLAGPALDRALRENVKTIVVIYAENRSFNNLFGDFPGIEKPLSSLRPSDYEQRDRDGTRLSKLPPAWGGVLQVGPQTVDGVTYPVGEQFQQDLPNAPFPLKGPNGEDLPLSLVTRDLWHVFYQNQMQINDGKNDRFVAWADAGGLTMGNYAQTQYSLRLWDVAKEFVLCDNFFQGAFGGS
;
A
#
# COMPACT_ATOMS: atom_id res chain seq x y z
N MET A 1 2.61 37.14 -35.84
CA MET A 1 1.17 36.91 -35.61
C MET A 1 0.71 35.74 -36.45
N SER A 2 0.56 34.59 -35.81
CA SER A 2 -0.35 33.51 -36.20
C SER A 2 -0.28 32.51 -35.04
N ASP A 3 -1.20 32.67 -34.09
CA ASP A 3 -1.42 31.75 -32.98
C ASP A 3 -1.83 30.37 -33.51
N ARG A 4 -1.19 29.32 -33.00
CA ARG A 4 -1.74 27.97 -32.96
C ARG A 4 -1.65 27.53 -31.50
N PRO A 5 -2.74 27.06 -30.88
CA PRO A 5 -2.66 26.53 -29.53
C PRO A 5 -2.08 25.12 -29.59
N ASP A 6 -1.24 24.83 -28.60
CA ASP A 6 -0.78 23.48 -28.28
C ASP A 6 -1.97 22.66 -27.77
N ASP A 7 -2.28 21.54 -28.43
CA ASP A 7 -3.24 20.55 -27.92
C ASP A 7 -2.55 19.74 -26.82
N GLU A 8 -2.97 19.95 -25.57
CA GLU A 8 -2.63 19.13 -24.42
C GLU A 8 -3.27 17.73 -24.54
N ASP A 9 -2.43 16.71 -24.54
CA ASP A 9 -2.79 15.31 -24.40
C ASP A 9 -3.26 15.02 -22.96
N THR A 10 -4.52 15.32 -22.65
CA THR A 10 -5.14 14.93 -21.37
C THR A 10 -5.90 13.61 -21.55
N ASN A 11 -5.15 12.50 -21.58
CA ASN A 11 -5.71 11.18 -21.33
C ASN A 11 -5.99 11.02 -19.82
N GLU A 12 -6.97 11.78 -19.29
CA GLU A 12 -7.46 11.59 -17.92
C GLU A 12 -8.32 10.32 -17.86
N ASN A 13 -7.75 9.24 -17.34
CA ASN A 13 -8.47 7.99 -17.07
C ASN A 13 -9.66 8.25 -16.11
N PRO A 14 -10.92 8.10 -16.58
CA PRO A 14 -12.12 8.50 -15.83
C PRO A 14 -12.46 7.59 -14.63
N GLY A 15 -11.71 6.50 -14.41
CA GLY A 15 -11.89 5.61 -13.25
C GLY A 15 -11.45 6.21 -11.91
N ARG A 16 -10.55 7.21 -11.91
CA ARG A 16 -9.84 7.67 -10.70
C ARG A 16 -10.64 8.58 -9.76
N ARG A 17 -11.75 9.15 -10.19
CA ARG A 17 -12.52 10.15 -9.41
C ARG A 17 -13.89 9.67 -8.94
N ARG A 18 -14.26 8.41 -9.18
CA ARG A 18 -15.55 7.84 -8.80
C ARG A 18 -15.48 7.13 -7.44
N PHE A 19 -15.33 7.89 -6.35
CA PHE A 19 -15.70 7.36 -5.03
C PHE A 19 -16.00 8.41 -3.94
N LEU A 20 -15.59 9.66 -4.10
CA LEU A 20 -15.89 10.71 -3.09
C LEU A 20 -17.30 11.34 -3.19
N GLY A 21 -18.19 10.80 -4.04
CA GLY A 21 -19.56 11.29 -4.21
C GLY A 21 -20.65 10.54 -3.44
N GLY A 22 -20.32 9.46 -2.73
CA GLY A 22 -21.31 8.49 -2.23
C GLY A 22 -21.93 8.75 -0.85
N MET A 23 -21.40 9.68 -0.04
CA MET A 23 -21.85 9.85 1.36
C MET A 23 -22.18 11.29 1.75
N ALA A 24 -22.74 12.08 0.82
CA ALA A 24 -23.22 13.43 1.13
C ALA A 24 -24.65 13.66 0.62
N ALA A 25 -25.57 12.74 0.91
CA ALA A 25 -27.02 12.99 0.83
C ALA A 25 -27.83 11.96 1.62
N LEU A 26 -27.72 11.96 2.95
CA LEU A 26 -28.72 11.32 3.81
C LEU A 26 -29.36 12.39 4.71
N GLY A 27 -30.18 13.22 4.08
CA GLY A 27 -31.19 14.02 4.77
C GLY A 27 -32.51 13.25 4.80
N ALA A 28 -32.87 12.78 6.00
CA ALA A 28 -34.20 12.33 6.44
C ALA A 28 -35.03 11.41 5.51
N GLY A 29 -34.97 10.10 5.77
CA GLY A 29 -36.07 9.17 5.50
C GLY A 29 -35.87 8.17 4.37
N VAL A 30 -35.07 7.12 4.61
CA VAL A 30 -35.17 5.87 3.83
C VAL A 30 -35.08 4.70 4.81
N THR A 31 -36.17 3.94 4.90
CA THR A 31 -36.28 2.72 5.69
C THR A 31 -35.39 1.63 5.08
N LEU A 32 -34.59 0.96 5.93
CA LEU A 32 -33.79 -0.21 5.60
C LEU A 32 -34.69 -1.36 5.10
N SER A 33 -34.96 -1.44 3.80
CA SER A 33 -35.58 -2.60 3.16
C SER A 33 -35.42 -2.54 1.65
N SER A 34 -34.25 -2.96 1.14
CA SER A 34 -34.13 -3.62 -0.17
C SER A 34 -32.66 -3.93 -0.47
N TYR A 35 -32.15 -4.97 0.17
CA TYR A 35 -31.22 -5.85 -0.53
C TYR A 35 -32.03 -6.63 -1.59
N VAL A 36 -31.39 -6.94 -2.72
CA VAL A 36 -31.92 -7.73 -3.87
C VAL A 36 -32.55 -6.91 -5.01
N SER A 37 -31.70 -6.38 -5.89
CA SER A 37 -31.71 -6.58 -7.36
C SER A 37 -30.96 -5.43 -8.03
N ALA A 38 -29.65 -5.56 -8.18
CA ALA A 38 -28.89 -4.71 -9.08
C ALA A 38 -29.03 -5.28 -10.50
N HIS A 39 -30.12 -4.93 -11.18
CA HIS A 39 -30.12 -4.93 -12.64
C HIS A 39 -29.46 -3.62 -13.06
N GLU A 40 -28.25 -3.68 -13.61
CA GLU A 40 -27.56 -2.52 -14.16
C GLU A 40 -28.47 -1.79 -15.13
N LYS A 41 -28.74 -0.52 -14.81
CA LYS A 41 -29.28 0.46 -15.74
C LYS A 41 -28.11 1.39 -16.05
N PRO A 42 -27.75 1.62 -17.32
CA PRO A 42 -26.66 2.53 -17.65
C PRO A 42 -27.04 3.94 -17.16
N PRO A 43 -26.11 4.71 -16.56
CA PRO A 43 -26.43 6.04 -16.07
C PRO A 43 -26.73 6.96 -17.26
N GLY A 44 -27.82 7.72 -17.17
CA GLY A 44 -28.10 8.79 -18.11
C GLY A 44 -27.12 9.95 -17.94
N ASP A 45 -26.79 10.64 -19.03
CA ASP A 45 -25.78 11.71 -19.16
C ASP A 45 -25.97 12.98 -18.29
N ASN A 46 -26.84 12.97 -17.27
CA ASN A 46 -27.25 14.16 -16.52
C ASN A 46 -27.06 14.13 -15.00
N GLU A 47 -26.28 13.20 -14.45
CA GLU A 47 -25.81 13.32 -13.06
C GLU A 47 -24.45 14.03 -13.01
N ARG A 48 -24.47 15.35 -13.24
CA ARG A 48 -23.36 16.20 -12.78
C ARG A 48 -23.45 16.24 -11.25
N HIS A 49 -22.80 15.32 -10.57
CA HIS A 49 -22.60 15.39 -9.12
C HIS A 49 -21.94 16.74 -8.82
N HIS A 50 -22.68 17.67 -8.22
CA HIS A 50 -22.14 18.94 -7.78
C HIS A 50 -21.17 18.68 -6.63
N HIS A 51 -19.88 18.60 -6.92
CA HIS A 51 -18.85 18.50 -5.90
C HIS A 51 -18.82 19.82 -5.12
N LEU A 52 -19.13 19.75 -3.82
CA LEU A 52 -18.94 20.88 -2.92
C LEU A 52 -17.45 21.24 -2.90
N ALA A 53 -17.15 22.53 -2.99
CA ALA A 53 -15.79 23.05 -2.91
C ALA A 53 -15.74 24.30 -2.02
N GLY A 54 -14.55 24.58 -1.48
CA GLY A 54 -14.31 25.77 -0.66
C GLY A 54 -15.27 25.90 0.53
N PRO A 55 -15.81 27.11 0.81
CA PRO A 55 -16.62 27.36 2.00
C PRO A 55 -17.87 26.49 2.14
N ALA A 56 -18.44 26.00 1.04
CA ALA A 56 -19.60 25.13 1.06
C ALA A 56 -19.25 23.71 1.55
N LEU A 57 -18.08 23.19 1.12
CA LEU A 57 -17.54 21.94 1.63
C LEU A 57 -17.20 22.04 3.12
N ASP A 58 -16.52 23.12 3.52
CA ASP A 58 -16.17 23.36 4.92
C ASP A 58 -17.39 23.38 5.83
N ARG A 59 -18.48 24.02 5.38
CA ARG A 59 -19.75 24.04 6.11
C ARG A 59 -20.33 22.64 6.26
N ALA A 60 -20.43 21.91 5.14
CA ALA A 60 -20.97 20.54 5.16
C ALA A 60 -20.14 19.61 6.06
N LEU A 61 -18.81 19.70 6.01
CA LEU A 61 -17.91 18.95 6.88
C LEU A 61 -18.14 19.29 8.35
N ARG A 62 -18.22 20.59 8.71
CA ARG A 62 -18.51 21.02 10.09
C ARG A 62 -19.89 20.56 10.56
N GLU A 63 -20.88 20.51 9.67
CA GLU A 63 -22.24 20.09 9.98
C GLU A 63 -22.36 18.59 10.19
N ASN A 64 -21.62 17.77 9.44
CA ASN A 64 -21.81 16.30 9.40
C ASN A 64 -20.71 15.51 10.12
N VAL A 65 -19.48 16.01 10.18
CA VAL A 65 -18.35 15.34 10.85
C VAL A 65 -18.09 16.01 12.19
N LYS A 66 -18.48 15.34 13.29
CA LYS A 66 -18.33 15.86 14.65
C LYS A 66 -17.12 15.31 15.40
N THR A 67 -16.72 14.09 15.05
CA THR A 67 -15.65 13.36 15.71
C THR A 67 -14.73 12.78 14.66
N ILE A 68 -13.43 12.98 14.85
CA ILE A 68 -12.39 12.36 14.04
C ILE A 68 -11.62 11.44 14.99
N VAL A 69 -11.61 10.15 14.67
CA VAL A 69 -10.78 9.15 15.34
C VAL A 69 -9.62 8.84 14.42
N VAL A 70 -8.39 9.05 14.91
CA VAL A 70 -7.17 8.73 14.17
C VAL A 70 -6.55 7.49 14.80
N ILE A 71 -6.49 6.40 14.03
CA ILE A 71 -5.79 5.17 14.40
C ILE A 71 -4.44 5.21 13.69
N TYR A 72 -3.37 5.43 14.45
CA TYR A 72 -2.01 5.48 13.91
C TYR A 72 -1.37 4.08 14.00
N ALA A 73 -1.21 3.44 12.85
CA ALA A 73 -0.62 2.11 12.72
C ALA A 73 0.87 2.20 12.39
N GLU A 74 1.59 1.12 12.68
CA GLU A 74 3.05 0.99 12.63
C GLU A 74 3.39 -0.44 12.17
N ASN A 75 4.53 -0.80 11.58
CA ASN A 75 5.44 -0.07 10.68
C ASN A 75 5.36 -0.83 9.34
N ARG A 76 4.35 -0.54 8.51
CA ARG A 76 4.09 -1.29 7.26
C ARG A 76 3.88 -0.35 6.08
N SER A 77 4.58 -0.62 4.98
CA SER A 77 4.40 0.14 3.75
C SER A 77 3.09 -0.21 3.04
N PHE A 78 2.63 0.69 2.17
CA PHE A 78 1.45 0.44 1.34
C PHE A 78 1.60 -0.85 0.51
N ASN A 79 2.75 -1.04 -0.15
CA ASN A 79 3.01 -2.23 -0.98
C ASN A 79 3.03 -3.53 -0.17
N ASN A 80 3.38 -3.47 1.12
CA ASN A 80 3.37 -4.64 1.99
C ASN A 80 1.94 -5.09 2.34
N LEU A 81 0.97 -4.17 2.41
CA LEU A 81 -0.41 -4.45 2.84
C LEU A 81 -1.44 -4.47 1.69
N PHE A 82 -1.29 -3.59 0.71
CA PHE A 82 -2.27 -3.29 -0.34
C PHE A 82 -1.68 -3.37 -1.75
N GLY A 83 -0.51 -3.99 -1.92
CA GLY A 83 0.26 -3.95 -3.17
C GLY A 83 -0.51 -4.35 -4.44
N ASP A 84 -1.54 -5.19 -4.33
CA ASP A 84 -2.41 -5.59 -5.45
C ASP A 84 -3.90 -5.34 -5.15
N PHE A 85 -4.22 -4.37 -4.28
CA PHE A 85 -5.61 -4.00 -4.04
C PHE A 85 -6.28 -3.54 -5.35
N PRO A 86 -7.50 -4.01 -5.69
CA PRO A 86 -8.14 -3.65 -6.94
C PRO A 86 -8.34 -2.14 -7.11
N GLY A 87 -7.91 -1.60 -8.25
CA GLY A 87 -8.16 -0.20 -8.62
C GLY A 87 -7.09 0.80 -8.17
N ILE A 88 -6.01 0.37 -7.52
CA ILE A 88 -4.87 1.26 -7.21
C ILE A 88 -4.12 1.67 -8.49
N GLU A 89 -3.42 2.79 -8.41
CA GLU A 89 -2.69 3.39 -9.53
C GLU A 89 -1.61 2.48 -10.12
N LYS A 90 -0.84 1.76 -9.28
CA LYS A 90 0.28 0.91 -9.69
C LYS A 90 0.30 -0.42 -8.90
N PRO A 91 -0.44 -1.43 -9.36
CA PRO A 91 -0.38 -2.78 -8.78
C PRO A 91 1.04 -3.36 -8.81
N LEU A 92 1.46 -3.99 -7.71
CA LEU A 92 2.76 -4.64 -7.56
C LEU A 92 2.98 -5.71 -8.64
N SER A 93 1.93 -6.47 -8.95
CA SER A 93 1.88 -7.48 -10.02
C SER A 93 2.06 -6.92 -11.43
N SER A 94 1.87 -5.60 -11.62
CA SER A 94 2.00 -4.93 -12.93
C SER A 94 3.37 -4.28 -13.15
N LEU A 95 4.23 -4.25 -12.12
CA LEU A 95 5.52 -3.59 -12.19
C LEU A 95 6.49 -4.29 -13.15
N ARG A 96 7.31 -3.50 -13.83
CA ARG A 96 8.42 -4.01 -14.64
C ARG A 96 9.66 -4.14 -13.77
N PRO A 97 10.65 -4.95 -14.15
CA PRO A 97 11.89 -5.09 -13.38
C PRO A 97 12.58 -3.76 -13.06
N SER A 98 12.57 -2.80 -13.98
CA SER A 98 13.13 -1.46 -13.75
C SER A 98 12.51 -0.69 -12.59
N ASP A 99 11.31 -1.07 -12.16
CA ASP A 99 10.54 -0.37 -11.13
C ASP A 99 10.81 -0.93 -9.73
N TYR A 100 11.47 -2.09 -9.60
CA TYR A 100 11.74 -2.74 -8.31
C TYR A 100 13.17 -3.27 -8.11
N GLU A 101 13.96 -3.40 -9.18
CA GLU A 101 15.32 -3.93 -9.10
C GLU A 101 16.20 -3.10 -8.18
N GLN A 102 16.86 -3.79 -7.24
CA GLN A 102 17.74 -3.20 -6.26
C GLN A 102 19.20 -3.24 -6.71
N ARG A 103 19.97 -2.27 -6.24
CA ARG A 103 21.39 -2.08 -6.49
C ARG A 103 22.15 -2.03 -5.18
N ASP A 104 23.41 -2.42 -5.22
CA ASP A 104 24.33 -2.24 -4.10
C ASP A 104 24.78 -0.76 -3.99
N ARG A 105 25.53 -0.42 -2.95
CA ARG A 105 26.01 0.93 -2.64
C ARG A 105 26.91 1.51 -3.72
N ASP A 106 27.61 0.66 -4.47
CA ASP A 106 28.42 1.03 -5.62
C ASP A 106 27.61 1.23 -6.92
N GLY A 107 26.30 0.97 -6.89
CA GLY A 107 25.39 1.07 -8.02
C GLY A 107 25.29 -0.19 -8.89
N THR A 108 26.02 -1.25 -8.57
CA THR A 108 25.89 -2.53 -9.27
C THR A 108 24.51 -3.14 -9.02
N ARG A 109 23.89 -3.70 -10.05
CA ARG A 109 22.59 -4.39 -9.92
C ARG A 109 22.78 -5.69 -9.15
N LEU A 110 21.96 -5.92 -8.13
CA LEU A 110 21.98 -7.19 -7.41
C LEU A 110 21.51 -8.32 -8.32
N SER A 111 22.27 -9.42 -8.39
CA SER A 111 21.87 -10.63 -9.12
C SER A 111 20.79 -11.40 -8.36
N LYS A 112 20.89 -11.44 -7.03
CA LYS A 112 19.90 -11.96 -6.08
C LYS A 112 19.90 -11.12 -4.80
N LEU A 113 18.83 -11.20 -4.03
CA LEU A 113 18.77 -10.49 -2.75
C LEU A 113 19.66 -11.16 -1.70
N PRO A 114 20.30 -10.39 -0.81
CA PRO A 114 21.01 -10.96 0.34
C PRO A 114 20.01 -11.58 1.33
N PRO A 115 20.45 -12.50 2.20
CA PRO A 115 19.60 -13.04 3.26
C PRO A 115 19.15 -11.94 4.23
N ALA A 116 18.12 -12.20 5.02
CA ALA A 116 17.81 -11.37 6.18
C ALA A 116 18.95 -11.51 7.21
N TRP A 117 19.75 -10.46 7.39
CA TRP A 117 20.84 -10.47 8.36
C TRP A 117 20.27 -10.55 9.78
N GLY A 118 20.69 -11.56 10.54
CA GLY A 118 20.11 -11.85 11.85
C GLY A 118 18.70 -12.44 11.79
N GLY A 119 18.26 -12.94 10.63
CA GLY A 119 17.03 -13.70 10.46
C GLY A 119 15.77 -12.89 10.19
N VAL A 120 14.70 -13.59 9.82
CA VAL A 120 13.36 -13.03 9.58
C VAL A 120 12.71 -12.59 10.90
N LEU A 121 12.96 -13.32 11.98
CA LEU A 121 12.50 -13.00 13.34
C LEU A 121 13.66 -12.47 14.17
N GLN A 122 13.43 -11.35 14.85
CA GLN A 122 14.38 -10.76 15.81
C GLN A 122 14.15 -11.24 17.25
N VAL A 123 12.94 -11.70 17.56
CA VAL A 123 12.58 -12.26 18.86
C VAL A 123 12.00 -13.66 18.66
N GLY A 124 12.25 -14.55 19.61
CA GLY A 124 11.69 -15.90 19.55
C GLY A 124 12.54 -16.96 20.26
N PRO A 125 12.24 -18.25 20.00
CA PRO A 125 11.31 -18.74 18.97
C PRO A 125 9.86 -18.34 19.23
N GLN A 126 9.05 -18.27 18.16
CA GLN A 126 7.62 -17.98 18.22
C GLN A 126 6.83 -19.17 17.67
N THR A 127 5.67 -19.51 18.25
CA THR A 127 4.83 -20.60 17.75
C THR A 127 3.45 -20.06 17.36
N VAL A 128 3.06 -20.30 16.12
CA VAL A 128 1.74 -19.93 15.56
C VAL A 128 1.18 -21.14 14.83
N ASP A 129 -0.07 -21.49 15.13
CA ASP A 129 -0.78 -22.61 14.50
C ASP A 129 0.00 -23.94 14.50
N GLY A 130 0.76 -24.20 15.57
CA GLY A 130 1.56 -25.41 15.73
C GLY A 130 2.90 -25.42 14.98
N VAL A 131 3.24 -24.35 14.25
CA VAL A 131 4.55 -24.17 13.63
C VAL A 131 5.44 -23.31 14.51
N THR A 132 6.67 -23.76 14.76
CA THR A 132 7.68 -23.02 15.53
C THR A 132 8.67 -22.34 14.58
N TYR A 133 8.78 -21.03 14.73
CA TYR A 133 9.63 -20.16 13.92
C TYR A 133 10.87 -19.77 14.75
N PRO A 134 12.07 -20.22 14.35
CA PRO A 134 13.29 -19.88 15.05
C PRO A 134 13.69 -18.42 14.84
N VAL A 135 14.35 -17.85 15.84
CA VAL A 135 14.99 -16.53 15.78
C VAL A 135 16.32 -16.63 15.04
N GLY A 136 16.75 -15.59 14.35
CA GLY A 136 18.09 -15.58 13.74
C GLY A 136 18.21 -16.30 12.40
N GLU A 137 17.12 -16.89 11.89
CA GLU A 137 17.13 -17.72 10.68
C GLU A 137 16.47 -17.07 9.47
N GLN A 138 17.01 -17.37 8.29
CA GLN A 138 16.43 -17.06 6.98
C GLN A 138 15.67 -18.29 6.47
N PHE A 139 14.36 -18.15 6.23
CA PHE A 139 13.50 -19.27 5.82
C PHE A 139 13.50 -19.55 4.32
N GLN A 140 13.81 -18.55 3.49
CA GLN A 140 13.83 -18.65 2.03
C GLN A 140 15.23 -18.42 1.47
N GLN A 141 15.68 -19.23 0.53
CA GLN A 141 16.98 -19.08 -0.13
C GLN A 141 16.80 -18.62 -1.59
N ASP A 142 17.89 -18.17 -2.21
CA ASP A 142 17.95 -17.77 -3.62
C ASP A 142 16.86 -16.77 -4.05
N LEU A 143 16.64 -15.77 -3.19
CA LEU A 143 15.65 -14.72 -3.38
C LEU A 143 15.93 -13.90 -4.66
N PRO A 144 14.94 -13.73 -5.55
CA PRO A 144 15.11 -12.92 -6.76
C PRO A 144 15.28 -11.45 -6.38
N ASN A 145 15.96 -10.66 -7.21
CA ASN A 145 15.99 -9.19 -7.08
C ASN A 145 14.63 -8.58 -7.48
N ALA A 146 13.60 -8.91 -6.71
CA ALA A 146 12.21 -8.56 -6.93
C ALA A 146 11.44 -8.64 -5.59
N PRO A 147 10.27 -8.00 -5.48
CA PRO A 147 9.35 -8.27 -4.39
C PRO A 147 8.98 -9.76 -4.34
N PHE A 148 8.90 -10.33 -3.14
CA PHE A 148 8.59 -11.75 -2.97
C PHE A 148 7.67 -12.00 -1.77
N PRO A 149 6.80 -13.03 -1.84
CA PRO A 149 5.97 -13.40 -0.71
C PRO A 149 6.83 -14.02 0.40
N LEU A 150 6.64 -13.54 1.62
CA LEU A 150 7.29 -14.07 2.81
C LEU A 150 6.73 -15.46 3.15
N LYS A 151 7.63 -16.41 3.35
CA LYS A 151 7.33 -17.79 3.73
C LYS A 151 7.98 -18.16 5.06
N GLY A 152 7.34 -19.07 5.78
CA GLY A 152 7.89 -19.70 6.97
C GLY A 152 8.82 -20.88 6.66
N PRO A 153 9.39 -21.52 7.69
CA PRO A 153 10.39 -22.58 7.54
C PRO A 153 9.89 -23.83 6.81
N ASN A 154 8.58 -24.08 6.74
CA ASN A 154 8.00 -25.21 6.01
C ASN A 154 7.38 -24.79 4.65
N GLY A 155 7.60 -23.55 4.20
CA GLY A 155 7.08 -23.02 2.94
C GLY A 155 5.64 -22.48 3.00
N GLU A 156 5.02 -22.46 4.18
CA GLU A 156 3.75 -21.80 4.46
C GLU A 156 3.86 -20.27 4.31
N ASP A 157 2.74 -19.58 4.10
CA ASP A 157 2.71 -18.11 4.15
C ASP A 157 3.09 -17.63 5.56
N LEU A 158 4.00 -16.65 5.65
CA LEU A 158 4.44 -16.14 6.94
C LEU A 158 3.26 -15.47 7.67
N PRO A 159 2.89 -15.89 8.89
CA PRO A 159 1.80 -15.27 9.63
C PRO A 159 2.11 -13.82 10.02
N LEU A 160 1.11 -12.94 9.92
CA LEU A 160 1.19 -11.55 10.36
C LEU A 160 1.26 -11.37 11.89
N SER A 161 0.88 -12.40 12.65
CA SER A 161 0.97 -12.42 14.11
C SER A 161 2.39 -12.62 14.63
N LEU A 162 3.34 -12.99 13.77
CA LEU A 162 4.74 -13.11 14.14
C LEU A 162 5.38 -11.72 14.26
N VAL A 163 6.15 -11.54 15.33
CA VAL A 163 7.04 -10.40 15.48
C VAL A 163 8.27 -10.63 14.60
N THR A 164 8.20 -10.13 13.37
CA THR A 164 9.36 -10.12 12.46
C THR A 164 10.40 -9.11 12.92
N ARG A 165 11.60 -9.19 12.35
CA ARG A 165 12.59 -8.13 12.48
C ARG A 165 11.98 -6.79 12.05
N ASP A 166 12.26 -5.76 12.84
CA ASP A 166 11.92 -4.40 12.49
C ASP A 166 12.94 -3.84 11.49
N LEU A 167 12.44 -3.21 10.43
CA LEU A 167 13.27 -2.73 9.33
C LEU A 167 13.75 -1.31 9.63
N TRP A 168 15.00 -1.00 9.31
CA TRP A 168 15.48 0.38 9.39
C TRP A 168 14.60 1.38 8.66
N HIS A 169 14.04 2.29 9.46
CA HIS A 169 13.30 3.48 9.06
C HIS A 169 14.01 4.71 9.65
N VAL A 170 15.28 4.94 9.30
CA VAL A 170 16.07 6.06 9.84
C VAL A 170 16.27 7.17 8.80
N PHE A 171 16.29 8.42 9.26
CA PHE A 171 16.12 9.63 8.43
C PHE A 171 17.07 9.71 7.21
N TYR A 172 18.37 9.53 7.41
CA TYR A 172 19.35 9.67 6.33
C TYR A 172 19.38 8.45 5.41
N GLN A 173 19.26 7.25 5.95
CA GLN A 173 19.26 6.03 5.16
C GLN A 173 18.01 5.99 4.29
N ASN A 174 16.86 6.45 4.75
CA ASN A 174 15.67 6.48 3.92
C ASN A 174 15.84 7.35 2.67
N GLN A 175 16.55 8.48 2.78
CA GLN A 175 16.96 9.26 1.61
C GLN A 175 17.89 8.46 0.67
N MET A 176 18.87 7.75 1.23
CA MET A 176 19.80 6.91 0.46
C MET A 176 19.10 5.72 -0.23
N GLN A 177 18.06 5.17 0.40
CA GLN A 177 17.23 4.09 -0.13
C GLN A 177 16.39 4.58 -1.33
N ILE A 178 15.76 5.76 -1.19
CA ILE A 178 14.96 6.41 -2.23
C ILE A 178 15.81 6.82 -3.43
N ASN A 179 17.06 7.23 -3.20
CA ASN A 179 18.07 7.47 -4.23
C ASN A 179 17.55 8.37 -5.37
N ASP A 180 17.19 9.61 -5.04
CA ASP A 180 16.64 10.60 -5.97
C ASP A 180 15.38 10.11 -6.72
N GLY A 181 14.56 9.29 -6.06
CA GLY A 181 13.30 8.76 -6.58
C GLY A 181 13.44 7.48 -7.41
N LYS A 182 14.66 6.95 -7.57
CA LYS A 182 14.89 5.66 -8.25
C LYS A 182 14.39 4.47 -7.45
N ASN A 183 14.31 4.60 -6.12
CA ASN A 183 13.83 3.57 -5.19
C ASN A 183 14.58 2.22 -5.33
N ASP A 184 15.85 2.27 -5.72
CA ASP A 184 16.66 1.10 -6.10
C ASP A 184 17.77 0.77 -5.09
N ARG A 185 17.75 1.34 -3.89
CA ARG A 185 18.78 1.10 -2.85
C ARG A 185 18.24 0.77 -1.48
N PHE A 186 16.98 0.33 -1.39
CA PHE A 186 16.38 -0.13 -0.14
C PHE A 186 17.19 -1.26 0.49
N VAL A 187 17.60 -2.24 -0.31
CA VAL A 187 18.40 -3.38 0.17
C VAL A 187 19.82 -2.97 0.59
N ALA A 188 20.45 -2.05 -0.13
CA ALA A 188 21.82 -1.59 0.15
C ALA A 188 21.92 -0.75 1.44
N TRP A 189 20.86 0.00 1.77
CA TRP A 189 20.78 0.88 2.93
C TRP A 189 19.71 0.43 3.95
N ALA A 190 19.48 -0.88 4.04
CA ALA A 190 18.72 -1.51 5.12
C ALA A 190 19.66 -2.29 6.06
N ASP A 191 19.14 -2.67 7.22
CA ASP A 191 19.79 -3.54 8.21
C ASP A 191 19.26 -4.99 8.16
N ALA A 192 18.27 -5.25 7.31
CA ALA A 192 17.56 -6.53 7.23
C ALA A 192 17.73 -7.24 5.87
N GLY A 193 18.69 -6.81 5.04
CA GLY A 193 18.98 -7.43 3.75
C GLY A 193 17.76 -7.53 2.83
N GLY A 194 17.51 -8.72 2.27
CA GLY A 194 16.40 -8.98 1.36
C GLY A 194 15.01 -8.87 2.00
N LEU A 195 14.90 -8.89 3.34
CA LEU A 195 13.59 -8.83 4.03
C LEU A 195 12.80 -7.58 3.67
N THR A 196 13.48 -6.47 3.34
CA THR A 196 12.87 -5.21 2.90
C THR A 196 12.03 -5.34 1.63
N MET A 197 12.29 -6.36 0.80
CA MET A 197 11.51 -6.64 -0.42
C MET A 197 10.35 -7.64 -0.18
N GLY A 198 10.16 -8.09 1.06
CA GLY A 198 9.13 -9.05 1.43
C GLY A 198 7.73 -8.44 1.51
N ASN A 199 6.73 -9.17 1.02
CA ASN A 199 5.31 -8.88 1.21
C ASN A 199 4.57 -10.08 1.82
N TYR A 200 3.46 -9.81 2.50
CA TYR A 200 2.59 -10.87 3.02
C TYR A 200 1.61 -11.30 1.93
N ALA A 201 1.63 -12.58 1.56
CA ALA A 201 0.88 -13.10 0.41
C ALA A 201 -0.66 -13.04 0.54
N GLN A 202 -1.16 -12.96 1.78
CA GLN A 202 -2.59 -13.14 2.09
C GLN A 202 -3.20 -11.93 2.80
N THR A 203 -2.65 -10.73 2.66
CA THR A 203 -3.18 -9.53 3.37
C THR A 203 -4.64 -9.26 3.04
N GLN A 204 -5.11 -9.65 1.86
CA GLN A 204 -6.53 -9.60 1.48
C GLN A 204 -7.46 -10.40 2.40
N TYR A 205 -6.96 -11.46 3.05
CA TYR A 205 -7.75 -12.34 3.92
C TYR A 205 -7.39 -12.19 5.40
N SER A 206 -6.09 -12.00 5.72
CA SER A 206 -5.60 -12.13 7.09
C SER A 206 -5.88 -10.92 7.99
N LEU A 207 -5.90 -9.69 7.45
CA LEU A 207 -6.11 -8.48 8.24
C LEU A 207 -7.50 -7.87 8.08
N ARG A 208 -8.27 -8.32 7.08
CA ARG A 208 -9.56 -7.73 6.66
C ARG A 208 -9.50 -6.23 6.36
N LEU A 209 -8.30 -5.63 6.27
CA LEU A 209 -8.11 -4.24 5.88
C LEU A 209 -8.62 -3.99 4.45
N TRP A 210 -8.55 -5.00 3.58
CA TRP A 210 -9.11 -4.91 2.23
C TRP A 210 -10.64 -4.84 2.24
N ASP A 211 -11.32 -5.45 3.22
CA ASP A 211 -12.78 -5.33 3.34
C ASP A 211 -13.16 -3.90 3.72
N VAL A 212 -12.43 -3.32 4.69
CA VAL A 212 -12.61 -1.92 5.08
C VAL A 212 -12.32 -0.99 3.89
N ALA A 213 -11.24 -1.23 3.14
CA ALA A 213 -10.90 -0.44 1.96
C ALA A 213 -11.89 -0.56 0.80
N LYS A 214 -12.66 -1.67 0.71
CA LYS A 214 -13.75 -1.81 -0.28
C LYS A 214 -15.02 -1.07 0.16
N GLU A 215 -15.29 -1.02 1.46
CA GLU A 215 -16.45 -0.33 2.02
C GLU A 215 -16.23 1.20 2.07
N PHE A 216 -14.99 1.62 2.30
CA PHE A 216 -14.61 3.01 2.50
C PHE A 216 -13.55 3.48 1.49
N VAL A 217 -12.83 4.56 1.82
CA VAL A 217 -11.84 5.20 0.96
C VAL A 217 -10.45 4.65 1.29
N LEU A 218 -9.71 4.23 0.27
CA LEU A 218 -8.28 3.94 0.34
C LEU A 218 -7.50 5.01 -0.41
N CYS A 219 -6.50 5.61 0.25
CA CYS A 219 -5.57 6.54 -0.39
C CYS A 219 -4.28 5.79 -0.78
N ASP A 220 -4.03 5.63 -2.08
CA ASP A 220 -2.85 4.95 -2.63
C ASP A 220 -1.68 5.91 -2.96
N ASN A 221 -1.89 7.20 -2.73
CA ASN A 221 -0.91 8.28 -2.92
C ASN A 221 -0.75 9.13 -1.65
N PHE A 222 -0.67 8.47 -0.49
CA PHE A 222 -0.43 9.09 0.80
C PHE A 222 1.00 8.77 1.27
N PHE A 223 1.78 9.82 1.52
CA PHE A 223 3.20 9.69 1.84
C PHE A 223 3.49 10.23 3.25
N GLN A 224 4.54 9.68 3.86
CA GLN A 224 5.11 10.20 5.11
C GLN A 224 5.40 11.71 5.01
N GLY A 225 5.11 12.46 6.07
CA GLY A 225 5.36 13.91 6.12
C GLY A 225 6.84 14.28 6.27
N ALA A 226 7.69 13.32 6.64
CA ALA A 226 9.15 13.44 6.77
C ALA A 226 9.81 12.07 6.55
N PHE A 227 11.11 12.07 6.24
CA PHE A 227 11.89 10.83 6.17
C PHE A 227 12.13 10.20 7.55
N GLY A 228 12.42 8.90 7.58
CA GLY A 228 12.70 8.17 8.82
C GLY A 228 11.42 7.62 9.48
N GLY A 229 11.51 7.32 10.78
CA GLY A 229 10.43 6.69 11.54
C GLY A 229 10.07 7.48 12.79
N SER A 230 9.32 6.81 13.67
CA SER A 230 8.61 7.39 14.83
C SER A 230 9.54 8.02 15.87
#